data_AF-A0A973I508-F1
#
_entry.id   AF-A0A973I508-F1
#
_cell.length_a   1.000
_cell.length_b   1.000
_cell.length_c   1.000
_cell.angle_alpha   90.00
_cell.angle_beta   90.00
_cell.angle_gamma   90.00
#
_symmetry.space_group_name_H-M   'P 1'
#
loop_
_entity.id
_entity.type
_entity.pdbx_description
1 polymer ?
#
loop_
_entity_poly.entity_id
_entity_poly.type
_entity_poly.pdbx_seq_one_letter_code
_entity_poly.pdbx_strand_id
1 'polypeptide(L)' 'MIYKAQSPAGFAEEYLVDSIWTKRFPPGSFLPAERELSELIGVTRTTLREVLQRLSRDGWLTIKHGK' A
#
# COMPACT_ATOMS: atom_id res chain seq x y z
N MET A 1 2.84 -17.32 -3.56
CA MET A 1 2.23 -16.83 -2.31
C MET A 1 0.74 -16.70 -2.53
N ILE A 2 -0.06 -17.32 -1.68
CA ILE A 2 -1.53 -17.19 -1.71
C ILE A 2 -1.84 -16.12 -0.68
N TYR A 3 -2.19 -14.93 -1.13
CA TYR A 3 -2.58 -13.83 -0.24
C TYR A 3 -3.82 -14.27 0.55
N LYS A 4 -3.72 -14.28 1.88
CA LYS A 4 -4.77 -14.81 2.77
C LYS A 4 -5.90 -13.81 3.02
N ALA A 5 -5.82 -12.64 2.39
CA ALA A 5 -6.77 -11.56 2.59
C ALA A 5 -8.18 -11.92 2.10
N GLN A 6 -9.14 -11.92 3.02
CA GLN A 6 -10.57 -12.08 2.73
C GLN A 6 -11.22 -10.78 2.18
N SER A 7 -10.47 -9.68 2.09
CA SER A 7 -10.99 -8.38 1.62
C SER A 7 -9.98 -7.64 0.73
N PRO A 8 -10.46 -6.76 -0.18
CA PRO A 8 -9.58 -5.93 -1.02
C PRO A 8 -8.58 -5.08 -0.22
N ALA A 9 -8.99 -4.62 0.97
CA ALA A 9 -8.14 -3.86 1.88
C ALA A 9 -6.99 -4.73 2.43
N GLY A 10 -7.31 -5.93 2.91
CA GLY A 10 -6.30 -6.84 3.43
C GLY A 10 -5.29 -7.26 2.35
N PHE A 11 -5.75 -7.40 1.11
CA PHE A 11 -4.88 -7.75 -0.01
C PHE A 11 -3.89 -6.61 -0.31
N ALA A 12 -4.38 -5.37 -0.36
CA ALA A 12 -3.51 -4.21 -0.55
C ALA A 12 -2.51 -4.03 0.60
N GLU A 13 -2.92 -4.31 1.83
CA GLU A 13 -2.06 -4.26 3.02
C GLU A 13 -0.94 -5.29 2.95
N GLU A 14 -1.29 -6.56 2.73
CA GLU A 14 -0.34 -7.67 2.60
C GLU A 14 0.62 -7.44 1.42
N TYR A 15 0.10 -6.97 0.28
CA TYR A 15 0.90 -6.63 -0.90
C TYR A 15 1.89 -5.49 -0.63
N LEU A 16 1.47 -4.44 0.07
CA LEU A 16 2.34 -3.30 0.40
C LEU A 16 3.45 -3.71 1.38
N VAL A 17 3.09 -4.44 2.44
CA VAL A 17 4.07 -4.93 3.43
C VAL A 17 5.08 -5.86 2.77
N ASP A 18 4.62 -6.82 1.96
CA ASP A 18 5.50 -7.70 1.21
C ASP A 18 6.39 -6.91 0.25
N SER A 19 5.84 -5.96 -0.49
CA SER A 19 6.61 -5.11 -1.42
C SER A 19 7.68 -4.27 -0.72
N ILE A 20 7.43 -3.79 0.51
CA ILE A 20 8.43 -3.10 1.31
C ILE A 20 9.52 -4.10 1.75
N TRP A 21 9.12 -5.27 2.21
CA TRP A 21 10.01 -6.33 2.67
C TRP A 21 10.93 -6.87 1.56
N THR A 22 10.38 -7.09 0.37
CA THR A 22 11.14 -7.52 -0.82
C THR A 22 11.96 -6.40 -1.45
N LYS A 23 12.02 -5.21 -0.82
CA LYS A 23 12.68 -3.99 -1.33
C LYS A 23 12.18 -3.54 -2.71
N ARG A 24 10.95 -3.90 -3.08
CA ARG A 24 10.27 -3.34 -4.27
C ARG A 24 9.93 -1.87 -4.02
N PHE A 25 9.51 -1.54 -2.80
CA PHE A 25 9.37 -0.16 -2.30
C PHE A 25 10.30 0.02 -1.10
N PRO A 26 11.59 0.28 -1.32
CA PRO A 26 12.55 0.36 -0.23
C PRO A 26 12.18 1.49 0.75
N PRO A 27 12.41 1.30 2.07
CA PRO A 27 12.19 2.36 3.05
C PRO A 27 12.93 3.64 2.67
N GLY A 28 12.24 4.78 2.71
CA GLY A 28 12.78 6.08 2.31
C GLY A 28 12.66 6.41 0.81
N SER A 29 12.19 5.48 -0.02
CA SER A 29 11.77 5.79 -1.40
C SER A 29 10.34 6.30 -1.45
N PHE A 30 10.01 6.95 -2.56
CA PHE A 30 8.63 7.38 -2.82
C PHE A 30 7.83 6.22 -3.39
N LEU A 31 6.64 6.01 -2.82
CA LEU A 31 5.64 5.13 -3.41
C LEU A 31 5.13 5.74 -4.73
N PRO A 32 4.69 4.89 -5.69
CA PRO A 32 3.96 5.35 -6.87
C PRO A 32 2.72 6.17 -6.50
N ALA A 33 2.15 6.87 -7.48
CA ALA A 33 0.92 7.62 -7.25
C ALA A 33 -0.21 6.68 -6.77
N GLU A 34 -1.11 7.18 -5.91
CA GLU A 34 -2.27 6.42 -5.41
C GLU A 34 -3.09 5.80 -6.55
N ARG A 35 -3.18 6.52 -7.69
CA ARG A 35 -3.79 6.01 -8.92
C ARG A 35 -3.11 4.74 -9.43
N GLU A 36 -1.80 4.81 -9.67
CA GLU A 36 -1.03 3.69 -10.23
C GLU A 36 -1.03 2.50 -9.29
N LEU A 37 -0.86 2.74 -7.98
CA LEU A 37 -0.96 1.69 -6.97
C LEU A 37 -2.35 1.03 -6.97
N SER A 38 -3.42 1.80 -7.11
CA SER A 38 -4.77 1.25 -7.14
C SER A 38 -5.01 0.37 -8.37
N GLU A 39 -4.51 0.80 -9.54
CA GLU A 39 -4.60 0.03 -10.78
C GLU A 39 -3.69 -1.22 -10.74
N LEU A 40 -2.50 -1.11 -10.14
CA LEU A 40 -1.53 -2.20 -10.01
C LEU A 40 -2.01 -3.32 -9.06
N ILE A 41 -2.60 -2.94 -7.93
CA ILE A 41 -3.12 -3.88 -6.93
C ILE A 41 -4.53 -4.37 -7.34
N GLY A 42 -5.25 -3.61 -8.17
CA GLY A 42 -6.61 -3.93 -8.60
C GLY A 42 -7.67 -3.61 -7.54
N VAL A 43 -7.44 -2.57 -6.73
CA VAL A 43 -8.35 -2.11 -5.68
C VAL A 43 -8.87 -0.71 -5.97
N THR A 44 -9.99 -0.33 -5.35
CA THR A 44 -10.48 1.04 -5.45
C THR A 44 -9.56 2.01 -4.70
N ARG A 45 -9.52 3.27 -5.15
CA ARG A 45 -8.72 4.32 -4.49
C ARG A 45 -9.13 4.56 -3.04
N THR A 46 -10.41 4.44 -2.73
CA THR A 46 -10.91 4.56 -1.35
C THR A 46 -10.32 3.48 -0.45
N THR A 47 -10.34 2.21 -0.90
CA THR A 47 -9.73 1.10 -0.18
C THR A 47 -8.22 1.26 -0.02
N LEU A 48 -7.52 1.66 -1.10
CA LEU A 48 -6.09 1.90 -1.02
C LEU A 48 -5.76 3.01 -0.01
N ARG A 49 -6.53 4.09 0.00
CA ARG A 49 -6.32 5.20 0.95
C ARG A 49 -6.50 4.76 2.39
N GLU A 50 -7.51 3.96 2.69
CA GLU A 50 -7.70 3.40 4.04
C GLU A 50 -6.49 2.58 4.50
N VAL A 51 -5.98 1.73 3.61
CA VAL A 51 -4.80 0.89 3.87
C VAL A 51 -3.55 1.74 4.05
N LEU A 52 -3.31 2.72 3.18
CA LEU A 52 -2.18 3.65 3.31
C LEU A 52 -2.24 4.41 4.64
N GLN A 53 -3.42 4.89 5.04
CA GLN A 53 -3.62 5.58 6.32
C GLN A 53 -3.35 4.66 7.50
N ARG A 54 -3.82 3.41 7.46
CA ARG A 54 -3.57 2.40 8.50
C ARG A 54 -2.08 2.11 8.62
N LEU A 55 -1.41 1.79 7.51
CA LEU A 55 0.04 1.55 7.47
C LEU A 55 0.84 2.76 7.92
N SER A 56 0.37 3.98 7.62
CA SER A 56 1.02 5.19 8.09
C SER A 56 0.89 5.38 9.59
N ARG A 57 -0.29 5.08 10.15
CA ARG A 57 -0.53 5.09 11.60
C ARG A 57 0.34 4.07 12.33
N ASP A 58 0.55 2.92 11.71
CA ASP A 58 1.38 1.82 12.25
C ASP A 58 2.89 2.08 12.06
N GLY A 59 3.27 3.19 11.41
CA GLY A 59 4.67 3.60 11.24
C GLY A 59 5.39 2.98 10.05
N TRP A 60 4.70 2.21 9.20
CA TRP A 60 5.28 1.63 7.99
C TRP A 60 5.55 2.68 6.91
N LEU A 61 4.69 3.71 6.84
CA LEU A 61 4.68 4.70 5.77
C LEU A 61 4.55 6.12 6.34
N THR A 62 5.10 7.10 5.62
CA THR A 62 4.75 8.51 5.86
C THR A 62 3.99 9.02 4.65
N ILE A 63 2.70 9.31 4.82
CA ILE A 63 1.93 9.96 3.77
C ILE A 63 2.33 11.43 3.72
N LYS A 64 3.03 11.82 2.65
CA LYS A 64 3.21 13.23 2.29
C LYS A 64 2.37 13.50 1.05
N HIS A 65 1.34 14.33 1.21
CA HIS A 65 0.60 14.87 0.08
C HIS A 65 1.51 15.90 -0.60
N GLY A 66 2.18 15.48 -1.68
CA GLY A 66 2.87 16.41 -2.57
C GLY A 66 1.83 17.35 -3.18
N LYS A 67 2.09 18.66 -3.09
CA LYS A 67 1.29 19.68 -3.78
C LYS A 67 1.26 19.44 -5.28
#